data_AF-A0A5E7Q3L7-F1
#
_entry.id   AF-A0A5E7Q3L7-F1
#
_cell.length_a   1.000
_cell.length_b   1.000
_cell.length_c   1.000
_cell.angle_alpha   90.00
_cell.angle_beta   90.00
_cell.angle_gamma   90.00
#
_symmetry.space_group_name_H-M   'P 1'
#
loop_
_entity.id
_entity.type
_entity.pdbx_description
1 polymer ?
#
loop_
_entity_poly.entity_id
_entity_poly.type
_entity_poly.pdbx_seq_one_letter_code
_entity_poly.pdbx_strand_id
1 'polypeptide(L)' 'MSDFGEMCQDLKAHKKQLRATYGEPCPECQRLLPRANPSILLPQQTCRIHRYKDPRPELTDQQWCNP' A
#
# COMPACT_ATOMS: atom_id res chain seq x y z
N MET A 1 -2.65 -8.32 29.71
CA MET A 1 -3.07 -9.06 28.51
C MET A 1 -3.46 -8.07 27.42
N SER A 2 -2.50 -7.57 26.65
CA SER A 2 -2.76 -6.71 25.48
C SER A 2 -1.85 -6.99 24.29
N ASP A 3 -1.24 -8.18 24.20
CA ASP A 3 -0.34 -8.56 23.09
C ASP A 3 -0.99 -8.39 21.70
N PHE A 4 -2.30 -8.62 21.61
CA PHE A 4 -3.01 -8.53 20.34
C PHE A 4 -3.19 -7.08 19.84
N GLY A 5 -3.29 -6.13 20.78
CA GLY A 5 -3.46 -4.71 20.46
C GLY A 5 -2.17 -4.10 19.92
N GLU A 6 -1.05 -4.41 20.55
CA GLU A 6 0.29 -3.96 20.13
C GLU A 6 0.68 -4.57 18.78
N MET A 7 0.50 -5.88 18.60
CA MET A 7 0.72 -6.54 17.31
C MET A 7 -0.06 -5.89 16.17
N CYS A 8 -1.32 -5.51 16.40
CA CYS A 8 -2.14 -4.84 15.38
C CYS A 8 -1.63 -3.43 15.03
N GLN A 9 -1.00 -2.73 15.98
CA GLN A 9 -0.39 -1.42 15.72
C GLN A 9 0.90 -1.57 14.91
N ASP A 10 1.75 -2.54 15.26
CA ASP A 10 2.99 -2.83 14.54
C ASP A 10 2.72 -3.20 13.08
N LEU A 11 1.72 -4.05 12.84
CA LEU A 11 1.31 -4.41 11.47
C LEU A 11 0.82 -3.21 10.65
N LYS A 12 0.15 -2.24 11.29
CA LYS A 12 -0.28 -1.01 10.62
C LYS A 12 0.90 -0.08 10.33
N ALA A 13 1.82 0.06 11.28
CA ALA A 13 3.03 0.85 11.12
C ALA A 13 3.91 0.29 10.00
N HIS A 14 4.10 -1.02 9.98
CA HIS A 14 4.83 -1.73 8.93
C HIS A 14 4.23 -1.52 7.53
N LYS A 15 2.92 -1.69 7.39
CA LYS A 15 2.21 -1.41 6.12
C LYS A 15 2.29 0.05 5.71
N LYS A 16 2.36 0.98 6.67
CA LYS A 16 2.53 2.42 6.40
C LYS A 16 3.93 2.71 5.86
N GLN A 17 4.97 2.10 6.44
CA GLN A 17 6.35 2.21 5.95
C GLN A 17 6.50 1.65 4.55
N LEU A 18 5.99 0.43 4.30
CA LEU A 18 5.97 -0.17 2.96
C LEU A 18 5.33 0.74 1.91
N ARG A 19 4.22 1.40 2.25
CA ARG A 19 3.54 2.35 1.36
C ARG A 19 4.32 3.65 1.16
N ALA A 20 5.14 4.05 2.13
CA ALA A 20 6.00 5.23 1.98
C ALA A 20 7.20 4.93 1.07
N THR A 21 7.78 3.74 1.16
CA THR A 21 8.97 3.35 0.39
C THR A 21 8.62 2.84 -1.02
N TYR A 22 7.63 1.96 -1.13
CA TYR A 22 7.28 1.26 -2.39
C TYR A 22 5.88 1.58 -2.90
N GLY A 23 5.10 2.36 -2.15
CA GLY A 23 3.75 2.72 -2.55
C GLY A 23 3.75 3.73 -3.68
N GLU A 24 2.98 3.45 -4.73
CA GLU A 24 2.78 4.36 -5.85
C GLU A 24 1.32 4.79 -5.94
N PRO A 25 1.04 6.03 -6.36
CA PRO A 25 -0.33 6.49 -6.56
C PRO A 25 -0.97 5.76 -7.74
N CYS A 26 -2.21 5.31 -7.57
CA CYS A 26 -2.99 4.70 -8.65
C CYS A 26 -3.10 5.66 -9.86
N PRO A 27 -2.65 5.26 -11.06
CA PRO A 27 -2.63 6.12 -12.23
C PRO A 27 -4.04 6.51 -12.70
N GLU A 28 -5.00 5.59 -12.60
CA GLU A 28 -6.41 5.90 -12.93
C GLU A 28 -7.02 6.89 -11.95
N CYS A 29 -6.69 6.81 -10.66
CA CYS A 29 -7.15 7.82 -9.69
C CYS A 29 -6.58 9.20 -10.02
N GLN A 30 -5.31 9.30 -10.39
CA GLN A 30 -4.70 10.58 -10.76
C GLN A 30 -5.32 11.16 -12.03
N ARG A 31 -5.63 10.31 -13.02
CA ARG A 31 -6.21 10.72 -14.30
C ARG A 31 -7.68 11.15 -14.17
N LEU A 32 -8.48 10.41 -13.41
CA LEU A 32 -9.93 10.61 -13.30
C LEU A 32 -10.31 11.58 -12.18
N LEU A 33 -9.51 11.66 -11.11
CA LEU A 33 -9.82 12.44 -9.92
C LEU A 33 -8.63 13.35 -9.54
N PRO A 34 -8.27 14.34 -10.38
CA PRO A 34 -7.09 15.18 -10.17
C PRO A 34 -7.14 16.04 -8.89
N ARG A 35 -8.33 16.25 -8.31
CA ARG A 35 -8.52 17.01 -7.06
C ARG A 35 -8.52 16.11 -5.81
N ALA A 36 -8.62 14.80 -5.97
CA ALA A 36 -8.67 13.86 -4.86
C ALA A 36 -7.30 13.20 -4.65
N ASN A 37 -7.00 12.84 -3.41
CA ASN A 37 -5.79 12.08 -3.12
C ASN A 37 -5.91 10.68 -3.74
N PRO A 38 -4.98 10.27 -4.62
CA PRO A 38 -5.03 8.96 -5.25
C PRO A 38 -4.82 7.85 -4.21
N SER A 39 -5.38 6.67 -4.47
CA SER A 39 -5.09 5.50 -3.64
C SER A 39 -3.62 5.10 -3.82
N ILE A 40 -2.86 5.06 -2.72
CA ILE A 40 -1.48 4.54 -2.71
C ILE A 40 -1.54 3.01 -2.74
N LEU A 41 -1.05 2.43 -3.83
CA LEU A 41 -1.02 0.99 -4.08
C LEU A 41 0.38 0.46 -3.81
N LEU A 42 0.44 -0.67 -3.12
CA LEU A 42 1.61 -1.53 -3.16
C LEU A 42 1.54 -2.40 -4.43
N PRO A 43 2.68 -2.95 -4.89
CA PRO A 43 2.69 -3.89 -5.99
C PRO A 43 1.66 -5.00 -5.83
N GLN A 44 1.04 -5.39 -6.95
CA GLN A 44 -0.10 -6.32 -7.04
C GLN A 44 -1.40 -5.91 -6.33
N GLN A 45 -1.46 -4.77 -5.63
CA GLN A 45 -2.69 -4.32 -5.01
C GLN A 45 -3.67 -3.73 -6.02
N THR A 46 -4.95 -3.89 -5.70
CA THR A 46 -6.05 -3.35 -6.47
C THR A 46 -6.58 -2.08 -5.85
N CYS A 47 -6.72 -1.03 -6.66
CA CYS A 47 -7.44 0.18 -6.28
C CYS A 47 -8.91 -0.15 -6.03
N ARG A 48 -9.45 0.27 -4.89
CA ARG A 48 -10.86 0.02 -4.54
C ARG A 48 -11.85 0.83 -5.39
N ILE A 49 -11.41 1.98 -5.92
CA ILE A 49 -12.27 2.92 -6.65
C ILE A 49 -12.42 2.47 -8.11
N HIS A 50 -11.30 2.33 -8.82
CA HIS A 50 -11.29 2.03 -10.26
C HIS A 50 -10.98 0.57 -10.59
N ARG A 51 -10.74 -0.27 -9.57
CA ARG A 51 -10.33 -1.68 -9.72
C ARG A 51 -9.05 -1.89 -10.54
N TYR A 52 -8.26 -0.82 -10.74
CA TYR A 52 -6.94 -0.90 -11.34
C TYR A 52 -6.05 -1.83 -10.49
N LYS A 53 -5.47 -2.85 -11.13
CA LYS A 53 -4.49 -3.73 -10.50
C LYS A 53 -3.10 -3.23 -10.85
N ASP A 54 -2.29 -3.00 -9.82
CA ASP A 54 -0.90 -2.64 -9.99
C ASP A 54 -0.14 -3.79 -10.69
N PRO A 55 0.47 -3.56 -11.87
CA PRO A 55 1.16 -4.60 -12.64
C PRO A 55 2.59 -4.87 -12.13
N ARG A 56 3.09 -4.11 -11.15
CA ARG A 56 4.44 -4.30 -10.61
C ARG A 56 4.56 -5.69 -9.95
N PRO A 57 5.73 -6.34 -10.05
CA PRO A 57 5.96 -7.63 -9.41
C PRO A 57 5.79 -7.51 -7.90
N GLU A 58 5.34 -8.59 -7.27
CA GLU A 58 5.22 -8.64 -5.81
C GLU A 58 6.54 -8.31 -5.13
N LEU A 59 6.48 -7.65 -3.97
CA LEU A 59 7.67 -7.37 -3.17
C LEU A 59 8.31 -8.70 -2.78
N THR A 60 9.63 -8.75 -2.88
CA THR A 60 10.38 -9.90 -2.36
C THR A 60 10.31 -9.92 -0.83
N ASP A 61 10.51 -11.09 -0.23
CA ASP A 61 10.51 -11.26 1.23
C ASP A 61 11.52 -10.32 1.92
N GLN A 62 12.63 -10.00 1.25
CA GLN A 62 13.62 -9.04 1.75
C GLN A 62 13.09 -7.61 1.81
N GLN A 63 12.34 -7.18 0.78
CA GLN A 63 11.69 -5.87 0.74
C GLN A 63 10.52 -5.79 1.72
N TRP A 64 9.88 -6.92 2.01
CA TRP A 64 8.85 -7.02 3.05
C TRP A 64 9.44 -6.90 4.45
N CYS A 65 10.57 -7.56 4.75
CA CYS A 65 11.15 -7.56 6.09
C CYS A 65 11.98 -6.31 6.40
N ASN A 66 12.43 -5.56 5.39
CA ASN A 66 13.24 -4.35 5.57
C ASN A 66 12.72 -3.19 4.70
N PRO A 67 11.55 -2.61 5.06
CA PRO A 67 10.87 -1.59 4.28
C PRO A 67 11.47 -0.18 4.38
#